data_AF-A0A537CRU1-F1
#
_entry.id   AF-A0A537CRU1-F1
#
_cell.length_a   1.000
_cell.length_b   1.000
_cell.length_c   1.000
_cell.angle_alpha   90.00
_cell.angle_beta   90.00
_cell.angle_gamma   90.00
#
_symmetry.space_group_name_H-M   'P 1'
#
loop_
_entity.id
_entity.type
_entity.pdbx_description
1 polymer ?
#
loop_
_entity_poly.entity_id
_entity_poly.type
_entity_poly.pdbx_seq_one_letter_code
_entity_poly.pdbx_strand_id
1 'polypeptide(L)'
;MSVRRSGGLVLPAVAVVAVLLVAPLLLVGDESLRLFVPGRVGSVHDAPLTLQNYAELLRPAYARYFADTFRISLIATLVALVLAYPIGYRVAREARPRVRRAWIAFLVVMLFLSILIRVYAVSLAVGPAGFGRG
;
A
#
# COMPACT_ATOMS: atom_id res chain seq x y z
N MET A 1 -37.34 -11.04 -10.63
CA MET A 1 -35.93 -10.71 -10.34
C MET A 1 -35.62 -11.11 -8.90
N SER A 2 -35.24 -12.38 -8.66
CA SER A 2 -35.10 -12.95 -7.31
C SER A 2 -33.62 -13.13 -6.95
N VAL A 3 -33.08 -12.18 -6.18
CA VAL A 3 -31.70 -12.15 -5.66
C VAL A 3 -31.51 -13.04 -4.41
N ARG A 4 -32.38 -14.04 -4.18
CA ARG A 4 -32.57 -14.62 -2.84
C ARG A 4 -31.92 -15.99 -2.58
N ARG A 5 -31.00 -16.49 -3.42
CA ARG A 5 -30.31 -17.79 -3.19
C ARG A 5 -28.81 -17.83 -3.54
N SER A 6 -28.13 -16.69 -3.71
CA SER A 6 -26.70 -16.68 -4.08
C SER A 6 -25.73 -16.58 -2.89
N GLY A 7 -26.23 -16.28 -1.67
CA GLY A 7 -25.37 -16.17 -0.48
C GLY A 7 -24.66 -17.47 -0.09
N GLY A 8 -25.29 -18.62 -0.37
CA GLY A 8 -24.73 -19.96 -0.08
C GLY A 8 -23.47 -20.31 -0.88
N LEU A 9 -23.34 -19.77 -2.10
CA LEU A 9 -22.28 -20.16 -3.04
C LEU A 9 -20.99 -19.37 -2.84
N VAL A 10 -21.08 -18.16 -2.28
CA VAL A 10 -19.93 -17.27 -2.04
C VAL A 10 -19.26 -17.57 -0.68
N LEU A 11 -19.98 -18.23 0.23
CA LEU A 11 -19.49 -18.62 1.56
C LEU A 11 -18.16 -19.40 1.56
N PRO A 12 -17.97 -20.49 0.79
CA PRO A 12 -16.70 -21.22 0.81
C PRO A 12 -15.55 -20.38 0.24
N ALA A 13 -15.80 -19.57 -0.79
CA ALA A 13 -14.79 -18.70 -1.38
C ALA A 13 -14.35 -17.59 -0.40
N VAL A 14 -15.31 -16.94 0.27
CA VAL A 14 -15.03 -15.91 1.29
C VAL A 14 -14.33 -16.52 2.50
N ALA A 15 -14.72 -17.72 2.93
CA ALA A 15 -14.07 -18.42 4.03
C ALA A 15 -12.58 -18.69 3.73
N VAL A 16 -12.27 -19.21 2.54
CA VAL A 16 -10.87 -19.46 2.14
C VAL A 16 -10.06 -18.16 2.10
N VAL A 17 -10.59 -17.09 1.50
CA VAL A 17 -9.91 -15.79 1.45
C VAL A 17 -9.72 -15.20 2.85
N ALA A 18 -10.75 -15.27 3.68
CA ALA A 18 -10.69 -14.79 5.06
C ALA A 18 -9.65 -15.56 5.87
N VAL A 19 -9.62 -16.89 5.79
CA VAL A 19 -8.60 -17.69 6.47
C VAL A 19 -7.19 -17.34 5.98
N LEU A 20 -7.00 -17.21 4.67
CA LEU A 20 -5.68 -16.94 4.09
C LEU A 20 -5.17 -15.53 4.42
N LEU A 21 -6.07 -14.55 4.62
CA LEU A 21 -5.71 -13.20 5.08
C LEU A 21 -5.57 -13.10 6.61
N VAL A 22 -6.48 -13.71 7.36
CA VAL A 22 -6.52 -13.58 8.82
C VAL A 22 -5.45 -14.43 9.49
N ALA A 23 -5.14 -15.63 8.97
CA ALA A 23 -4.09 -16.49 9.52
C ALA A 23 -2.72 -15.79 9.65
N PRO A 24 -2.14 -15.15 8.61
CA PRO A 24 -0.87 -14.45 8.76
C PRO A 24 -0.97 -13.23 9.68
N LEU A 25 -2.11 -12.53 9.71
CA LEU A 25 -2.33 -11.42 10.64
C LEU A 25 -2.36 -11.89 12.10
N LEU A 26 -2.97 -13.05 12.37
CA LEU A 26 -2.97 -13.67 13.70
C LEU A 26 -1.57 -14.12 14.11
N LEU A 27 -0.80 -14.71 13.20
CA LEU A 27 0.59 -15.08 13.44
C LEU A 27 1.45 -13.84 13.78
N VAL A 28 1.32 -12.76 13.01
CA VAL A 28 2.00 -11.49 13.30
C VAL A 28 1.52 -10.89 14.62
N GLY A 29 0.24 -11.01 14.95
CA GLY A 29 -0.33 -10.58 16.22
C GLY A 29 0.26 -11.33 17.41
N ASP A 30 0.38 -12.66 17.32
CA ASP A 30 1.00 -13.50 18.36
C ASP A 30 2.48 -13.15 18.55
N GLU A 31 3.23 -13.03 17.45
CA GLU A 31 4.64 -12.61 17.47
C GLU A 31 4.83 -11.20 18.04
N SER A 32 3.88 -10.29 17.80
CA SER A 32 3.94 -8.92 18.33
C SER A 32 3.78 -8.86 19.86
N LEU A 33 3.09 -9.84 20.46
CA LEU A 33 2.83 -9.94 21.91
C LEU A 33 3.93 -10.72 22.66
N ARG A 34 4.75 -11.49 21.95
CA ARG A 34 5.87 -12.25 22.52
C ARG A 34 7.13 -11.39 22.61
N LEU A 35 7.94 -11.62 23.64
CA LEU A 35 9.21 -10.89 23.85
C LEU A 35 10.13 -10.98 22.61
N PHE A 36 10.50 -9.81 22.08
CA PHE A 36 11.49 -9.72 21.00
C PHE A 36 12.89 -9.97 21.56
N VAL A 37 13.58 -11.00 21.07
CA VAL A 37 14.97 -11.28 21.40
C VAL A 37 15.85 -10.87 20.21
N PRO A 38 16.81 -9.93 20.38
CA PRO A 38 17.65 -9.45 19.27
C PRO A 38 18.45 -10.58 18.61
N GLY A 39 18.41 -10.67 17.29
CA GLY A 39 19.25 -11.60 16.49
C GLY A 39 18.53 -12.82 15.89
N ARG A 40 17.20 -12.91 15.97
CA ARG A 40 16.42 -14.01 15.38
C ARG A 40 15.13 -13.52 14.69
N VAL A 41 14.72 -14.20 13.62
CA VAL A 41 13.38 -14.04 13.02
C VAL A 41 12.40 -14.85 13.86
N GLY A 42 11.58 -14.17 14.66
CA GLY A 42 10.55 -14.78 15.51
C GLY A 42 10.93 -14.90 16.98
N SER A 43 9.91 -14.96 17.83
CA SER A 43 10.01 -15.14 19.27
C SER A 43 10.16 -16.62 19.66
N VAL A 44 10.72 -16.88 20.84
CA VAL A 44 10.88 -18.25 21.35
C VAL A 44 9.49 -18.86 21.60
N HIS A 45 9.31 -20.16 21.30
CA HIS A 45 8.03 -20.87 21.51
C HIS A 45 7.50 -20.81 22.95
N ASP A 46 8.32 -20.36 23.92
CA ASP A 46 7.98 -20.19 25.35
C ASP A 46 8.29 -18.77 25.89
N ALA A 47 8.35 -17.75 25.02
CA ALA A 47 8.60 -16.37 25.45
C ALA A 47 7.42 -15.82 26.29
N PRO A 48 7.65 -15.18 27.45
CA PRO A 48 6.60 -14.52 28.22
C PRO A 48 5.85 -13.49 27.38
N LEU A 49 4.51 -13.47 27.49
CA LEU A 49 3.67 -12.40 26.96
C LEU A 49 4.09 -11.08 27.61
N THR A 50 4.47 -10.10 26.80
CA THR A 50 4.88 -8.78 27.29
C THR A 50 4.25 -7.66 26.48
N LEU A 51 3.87 -6.56 27.14
CA LEU A 51 3.54 -5.30 26.48
C LEU A 51 4.76 -4.38 26.29
N GLN A 52 5.96 -4.84 26.66
CA GLN A 52 7.18 -4.04 26.56
C GLN A 52 7.56 -3.70 25.10
N ASN A 53 7.27 -4.57 24.12
CA ASN A 53 7.45 -4.27 22.69
C ASN A 53 6.65 -3.02 22.26
N TYR A 54 5.43 -2.86 22.78
CA TYR A 54 4.58 -1.69 22.51
C TYR A 54 5.05 -0.44 23.25
N ALA A 55 5.65 -0.59 24.44
CA ALA A 55 6.29 0.52 25.14
C ALA A 55 7.55 1.02 24.40
N GLU A 56 8.27 0.15 23.70
CA GLU A 56 9.40 0.52 22.87
C GLU A 56 8.98 1.27 21.59
N LEU A 57 7.83 0.90 21.00
CA LEU A 57 7.18 1.65 19.91
C LEU A 57 6.78 3.08 20.30
N LEU A 58 6.49 3.33 21.58
CA LEU A 58 6.17 4.66 22.13
C LEU A 58 7.41 5.52 22.39
N ARG A 59 8.63 4.99 22.18
CA ARG A 59 9.84 5.81 22.28
C ARG A 59 9.82 6.92 21.21
N PRO A 60 10.32 8.12 21.55
CA PRO A 60 10.18 9.31 20.70
C PRO A 60 10.82 9.15 19.31
N ALA A 61 11.81 8.28 19.14
CA ALA A 61 12.40 7.98 17.84
C ALA A 61 11.40 7.29 16.90
N TYR A 62 10.74 6.22 17.35
CA TYR A 62 9.76 5.47 16.54
C TYR A 62 8.50 6.28 16.24
N ALA A 63 8.01 7.04 17.23
CA ALA A 63 6.86 7.93 17.05
C ALA A 63 7.11 9.00 15.96
N ARG A 64 8.34 9.52 15.83
CA ARG A 64 8.72 10.45 14.77
C ARG A 64 8.68 9.80 13.40
N TYR A 65 9.26 8.60 13.23
CA TYR A 65 9.20 7.87 11.95
C TYR A 65 7.75 7.59 11.52
N PHE A 66 6.88 7.24 12.47
CA PHE A 66 5.46 7.06 12.19
C PHE A 66 4.79 8.36 11.72
N ALA A 67 5.02 9.46 12.43
CA ALA A 67 4.50 10.77 12.06
C ALA A 67 5.02 11.24 10.69
N ASP A 68 6.30 11.01 10.39
CA ASP A 68 6.91 11.37 9.11
C ASP A 68 6.35 10.53 7.96
N THR A 69 6.19 9.22 8.17
CA THR A 69 5.54 8.34 7.17
C THR A 69 4.11 8.80 6.90
N PHE A 70 3.34 9.10 7.95
CA PHE A 70 1.98 9.59 7.82
C PHE A 70 1.92 10.93 7.07
N ARG A 71 2.81 11.87 7.40
CA ARG A 71 2.93 13.16 6.71
C ARG A 71 3.26 12.98 5.23
N ILE A 72 4.25 12.15 4.91
CA ILE A 72 4.67 11.87 3.53
C ILE A 72 3.53 11.23 2.74
N SER A 73 2.85 10.22 3.30
CA SER A 73 1.71 9.58 2.65
C SER A 73 0.56 10.56 2.41
N LEU A 74 0.24 11.41 3.39
CA LEU A 74 -0.83 12.40 3.26
C LEU A 74 -0.52 13.42 2.16
N ILE A 75 0.70 13.96 2.14
CA ILE A 75 1.15 14.89 1.10
C ILE A 75 1.09 14.19 -0.27
N ALA A 76 1.59 12.95 -0.37
CA ALA A 76 1.56 12.18 -1.61
C ALA A 76 0.12 11.95 -2.11
N THR A 77 -0.82 11.61 -1.23
CA THR A 77 -2.24 11.44 -1.58
C THR A 77 -2.85 12.75 -2.08
N LEU A 78 -2.61 13.87 -1.40
CA LEU A 78 -3.13 15.17 -1.81
C LEU A 78 -2.58 15.61 -3.16
N VAL A 79 -1.26 15.49 -3.37
CA VAL A 79 -0.60 15.79 -4.65
C VAL A 79 -1.16 14.90 -5.76
N ALA A 80 -1.30 13.59 -5.51
CA ALA A 80 -1.87 12.66 -6.47
C ALA A 80 -3.32 13.03 -6.82
N LEU A 81 -4.14 13.43 -5.84
CA LEU A 81 -5.52 13.86 -6.08
C LEU A 81 -5.58 15.13 -6.93
N VAL A 82 -4.79 16.15 -6.59
CA VAL A 82 -4.74 17.43 -7.31
C VAL A 82 -4.29 17.23 -8.76
N LEU A 83 -3.33 16.34 -9.02
CA LEU A 83 -2.84 16.06 -10.37
C LEU A 83 -3.76 15.12 -11.16
N ALA A 84 -4.31 14.09 -10.51
CA ALA A 84 -5.17 13.11 -11.18
C ALA A 84 -6.57 13.66 -11.48
N TYR A 85 -7.11 14.52 -10.61
CA TYR A 85 -8.45 15.10 -10.77
C TYR A 85 -8.67 15.83 -12.11
N PRO A 86 -7.80 16.77 -12.56
CA PRO A 86 -8.00 17.45 -13.84
C PRO A 86 -7.90 16.49 -15.04
N ILE A 87 -7.02 15.49 -14.97
CA ILE A 87 -6.88 14.48 -16.02
C ILE A 87 -8.15 13.62 -16.09
N GLY A 88 -8.61 13.12 -14.94
CA GLY A 88 -9.84 12.33 -14.84
C GLY A 88 -11.07 13.12 -15.30
N TYR A 89 -11.18 14.39 -14.92
CA TYR A 89 -12.28 15.27 -15.35
C TYR A 89 -12.29 15.47 -16.87
N ARG A 90 -11.12 15.70 -17.49
CA ARG A 90 -11.02 15.84 -18.95
C ARG A 90 -11.38 14.54 -19.67
N VAL A 91 -10.87 13.41 -19.20
CA VAL A 91 -11.18 12.10 -19.80
C VAL A 91 -12.67 11.74 -19.65
N ALA A 92 -13.30 12.10 -18.52
CA ALA A 92 -14.72 11.87 -18.29
C ALA A 92 -15.64 12.73 -19.17
N ARG A 93 -15.21 13.96 -19.49
CA ARG A 93 -15.96 14.89 -20.35
C ARG A 93 -15.60 14.83 -21.84
N GLU A 94 -14.69 13.94 -22.23
CA GLU A 94 -14.28 13.79 -23.62
C GLU A 94 -15.43 13.22 -24.47
N ALA A 95 -15.95 14.04 -25.39
CA ALA A 95 -17.08 13.67 -26.24
C ALA A 95 -16.69 12.66 -27.35
N ARG A 96 -15.40 12.60 -27.71
CA ARG A 96 -14.91 11.72 -28.78
C ARG A 96 -14.56 10.33 -28.23
N PRO A 97 -15.30 9.26 -28.59
CA PRO A 97 -15.09 7.93 -28.01
C PRO A 97 -13.71 7.34 -28.36
N ARG A 98 -13.13 7.67 -29.52
CA ARG A 98 -11.78 7.23 -29.91
C ARG A 98 -10.69 7.85 -29.03
N VAL A 99 -10.80 9.15 -28.75
CA VAL A 99 -9.82 9.89 -27.92
C VAL A 99 -9.88 9.41 -26.47
N ARG A 100 -11.10 9.26 -25.92
CA ARG A 100 -11.30 8.70 -24.59
C ARG A 100 -10.70 7.29 -24.44
N ARG A 101 -10.87 6.42 -25.43
CA ARG A 101 -10.26 5.07 -25.43
C ARG A 101 -8.74 5.13 -25.45
N ALA A 102 -8.15 6.02 -26.23
CA ALA A 102 -6.70 6.19 -26.27
C ALA A 102 -6.14 6.66 -24.91
N TRP A 103 -6.80 7.63 -24.26
CA TRP A 103 -6.42 8.07 -22.91
C TRP A 103 -6.50 6.95 -21.88
N ILE A 104 -7.60 6.19 -21.86
CA ILE A 104 -7.75 5.06 -20.94
C ILE A 104 -6.68 4.00 -21.22
N ALA A 105 -6.44 3.66 -22.49
CA ALA A 105 -5.40 2.71 -22.87
C ALA A 105 -4.01 3.17 -22.40
N PHE A 106 -3.67 4.45 -22.60
CA PHE A 106 -2.42 5.02 -22.10
C PHE A 106 -2.30 4.92 -20.57
N LEU A 107 -3.36 5.27 -19.83
CA LEU A 107 -3.36 5.17 -18.37
C LEU A 107 -3.19 3.73 -17.89
N VAL A 108 -3.84 2.77 -18.56
CA VAL A 108 -3.70 1.34 -18.25
C VAL A 108 -2.27 0.87 -18.54
N VAL A 109 -1.69 1.20 -19.69
CA VAL A 109 -0.30 0.86 -20.02
C VAL A 109 0.66 1.47 -19.00
N MET A 110 0.45 2.73 -18.61
CA MET A 110 1.22 3.38 -17.55
C MET A 110 1.08 2.63 -16.21
N LEU A 111 -0.11 2.15 -15.87
CA LEU A 111 -0.36 1.39 -14.65
C LEU A 111 0.41 0.06 -14.63
N PHE A 112 0.49 -0.62 -15.77
CA PHE A 112 1.24 -1.88 -15.92
C PHE A 112 2.76 -1.69 -15.94
N LEU A 113 3.27 -0.45 -16.01
CA LEU A 113 4.70 -0.19 -15.89
C LEU A 113 5.20 -0.56 -14.49
N SER A 114 6.23 -1.42 -14.42
CA SER A 114 6.84 -1.89 -13.18
C SER A 114 7.27 -0.75 -12.25
N ILE A 115 6.99 -0.90 -10.96
CA ILE A 115 7.36 0.10 -9.94
C ILE A 115 8.87 0.39 -9.93
N LEU A 116 9.72 -0.61 -10.21
CA LEU A 116 11.16 -0.46 -10.32
C LEU A 116 11.54 0.62 -11.34
N ILE A 117 10.95 0.59 -12.53
CA ILE A 117 11.21 1.58 -13.60
C ILE A 117 10.81 2.98 -13.13
N ARG A 118 9.67 3.11 -12.43
CA ARG A 118 9.23 4.41 -11.88
C ARG A 118 10.19 4.95 -10.83
N VAL A 119 10.67 4.09 -9.92
CA VAL A 119 11.65 4.45 -8.89
C VAL A 119 12.97 4.89 -9.52
N TYR A 120 13.49 4.13 -10.49
CA TYR A 120 14.73 4.49 -11.19
C TYR A 120 14.59 5.78 -11.99
N ALA A 121 13.50 5.96 -12.73
CA ALA A 121 13.27 7.18 -13.52
C ALA A 121 13.28 8.44 -12.63
N VAL A 122 12.60 8.41 -11.48
CA VAL A 122 12.61 9.52 -10.52
C VAL A 122 14.01 9.71 -9.92
N SER A 123 14.70 8.62 -9.53
CA SER A 123 16.05 8.73 -8.97
C SER A 123 17.08 9.28 -9.96
N LEU A 124 16.93 9.01 -11.26
CA LEU A 124 17.79 9.55 -12.30
C LEU A 124 17.45 11.01 -12.62
N ALA A 125 16.17 11.36 -12.60
CA ALA A 125 15.71 12.73 -12.82
C ALA A 125 16.12 13.68 -11.68
N VAL A 126 16.06 13.22 -10.43
CA VAL A 126 16.35 14.01 -9.22
C VAL A 126 17.78 13.80 -8.70
N GLY A 127 18.46 12.74 -9.12
CA GLY A 127 19.77 12.35 -8.61
C GLY A 127 20.92 13.24 -9.08
N PRO A 128 22.10 13.15 -8.45
CA PRO A 128 23.27 14.01 -8.75
C PRO A 128 23.81 13.91 -10.19
N ALA A 129 23.42 12.87 -10.93
CA ALA A 129 23.77 12.66 -12.34
C ALA A 129 22.68 13.13 -13.32
N GLY A 130 21.58 13.69 -12.82
CA GLY A 130 20.46 14.22 -13.59
C GLY A 130 20.74 15.62 -14.15
N PHE A 131 19.88 16.02 -15.09
CA PHE A 131 19.81 17.19 -15.99
C PHE A 131 20.02 18.61 -15.36
N GLY A 132 20.99 18.79 -14.46
CA GLY A 132 21.27 20.04 -13.73
C GLY A 132 22.76 20.36 -13.60
N ARG A 133 23.63 19.69 -14.36
CA ARG A 133 25.04 20.07 -14.54
C ARG A 133 25.28 20.46 -16.00
N GLY A 134 24.95 21.70 -16.29
CA GLY A 134 25.35 22.49 -17.46
C GLY A 134 25.50 23.93 -16.98
#